data_AF-A0A523C8X7-F1
#
_entry.id   AF-A0A523C8X7-F1
#
_cell.length_a   1.000
_cell.length_b   1.000
_cell.length_c   1.000
_cell.angle_alpha   90.00
_cell.angle_beta   90.00
_cell.angle_gamma   90.00
#
_symmetry.space_group_name_H-M   'P 1'
#
loop_
_entity.id
_entity.type
_entity.pdbx_description
1 polymer ?
#
loop_
_entity_poly.entity_id
_entity_poly.type
_entity_poly.pdbx_seq_one_letter_code
_entity_poly.pdbx_strand_id
1 'polypeptide(L)'
;MAETSVRAIPPKLYQELRKFCPDQQPADSPWGSTADEFANEIIAEAIWAAEQLFCMQEDITKGQVRAEWEDLQQTLRSAKRNLEAGKHKLRNISPGLDRLLALDSDPLGCADQMEICSCFVSTLIDHLEFASSRIEGLRKSDRPDQKEHWVAVEMAINVLRVLKKHGIPPSIYASADHSGCQSKAVTILWTIGEHIGLAMSLITWRDIIGEARQQAADLNQEVANPQS
;
A
#
# COMPACT_ATOMS: atom_id res chain seq x y z
N MET A 1 3.39 13.99 11.17
CA MET A 1 4.00 12.65 11.20
C MET A 1 3.09 11.79 12.06
N ALA A 2 2.15 11.09 11.43
CA ALA A 2 1.33 10.11 12.13
C ALA A 2 2.15 8.83 12.20
N GLU A 3 2.36 8.28 13.40
CA GLU A 3 2.87 6.93 13.56
C GLU A 3 1.84 5.99 12.93
N THR A 4 2.08 5.59 11.69
CA THR A 4 1.32 4.53 11.03
C THR A 4 1.72 3.23 11.70
N SER A 5 1.11 2.97 12.85
CA SER A 5 1.19 1.71 13.55
C SER A 5 0.85 0.63 12.54
N VAL A 6 1.85 -0.20 12.20
CA VAL A 6 1.64 -1.53 11.61
C VAL A 6 0.48 -2.12 12.40
N ARG A 7 -0.69 -2.26 11.76
CA ARG A 7 -1.95 -2.54 12.47
C ARG A 7 -1.73 -3.75 13.35
N ALA A 8 -1.64 -3.53 14.66
CA ALA A 8 -1.47 -4.61 15.61
C ALA A 8 -2.62 -5.59 15.37
N ILE A 9 -2.30 -6.84 15.03
CA ILE A 9 -3.33 -7.83 14.74
C ILE A 9 -4.23 -7.95 15.96
N PRO A 10 -5.56 -7.82 15.80
CA PRO A 10 -6.46 -7.86 16.94
C PRO A 10 -6.31 -9.18 17.71
N PRO A 11 -6.23 -9.14 19.05
CA PRO A 11 -6.18 -10.36 19.87
C PRO A 11 -7.35 -11.33 19.59
N LYS A 12 -8.46 -10.80 19.05
CA LYS A 12 -9.62 -11.57 18.61
C LYS A 12 -9.31 -12.48 17.41
N LEU A 13 -8.56 -12.00 16.41
CA LEU A 13 -8.19 -12.80 15.24
C LEU A 13 -7.36 -14.01 15.67
N TYR A 14 -6.40 -13.79 16.57
CA TYR A 14 -5.59 -14.86 17.15
C TYR A 14 -6.44 -15.95 17.81
N GLN A 15 -7.38 -15.55 18.67
CA GLN A 15 -8.27 -16.49 19.36
C GLN A 15 -9.21 -17.23 18.40
N GLU A 16 -9.64 -16.59 17.31
CA GLU A 16 -10.49 -17.22 16.30
C GLU A 16 -9.70 -18.22 15.46
N LEU A 17 -8.50 -17.87 15.00
CA LEU A 17 -7.62 -18.77 14.25
C LEU A 17 -7.26 -20.02 15.05
N ARG A 18 -6.97 -19.86 16.34
CA ARG A 18 -6.64 -20.99 17.24
C ARG A 18 -7.76 -22.05 17.29
N LYS A 19 -9.04 -21.67 17.13
CA LYS A 19 -10.18 -22.60 17.13
C LYS A 19 -10.21 -23.52 15.90
N PHE A 20 -9.53 -23.14 14.81
CA PHE A 20 -9.51 -23.93 13.59
C PHE A 20 -8.43 -25.02 13.56
N CYS A 21 -7.48 -25.01 14.51
CA CYS A 21 -6.44 -26.02 14.61
C CYS A 21 -7.05 -27.41 14.88
N PRO A 22 -6.72 -28.44 14.08
CA PRO A 22 -7.28 -29.79 14.25
C PRO A 22 -6.71 -30.53 15.46
N ASP A 23 -5.45 -30.25 15.83
CA ASP A 23 -4.76 -30.91 16.95
C ASP A 23 -4.72 -29.98 18.16
N GLN A 24 -5.79 -29.98 18.95
CA GLN A 24 -5.78 -29.34 20.27
C GLN A 24 -5.14 -30.27 21.30
N GLN A 25 -3.82 -30.46 21.22
CA GLN A 25 -3.11 -31.10 22.32
C GLN A 25 -3.17 -30.21 23.57
N PRO A 26 -3.34 -30.79 24.78
CA PRO A 26 -3.42 -30.03 26.01
C PRO A 26 -2.12 -29.22 26.24
N ALA A 27 -2.28 -28.03 26.83
CA ALA A 27 -1.29 -26.97 26.98
C ALA A 27 -0.05 -27.30 27.83
N ASP A 28 0.17 -28.56 28.18
CA ASP A 28 1.26 -29.03 29.05
C ASP A 28 2.56 -29.34 28.29
N SER A 29 2.62 -29.07 26.98
CA SER A 29 3.86 -29.16 26.22
C SER A 29 4.77 -27.96 26.52
N PRO A 30 6.02 -28.17 26.97
CA PRO A 30 6.97 -27.09 27.24
C PRO A 30 7.43 -26.33 25.98
N TRP A 31 6.98 -26.75 24.79
CA TRP A 31 7.34 -26.18 23.48
C TRP A 31 6.24 -25.31 22.87
N GLY A 32 5.19 -24.96 23.63
CA GLY A 32 4.03 -24.20 23.15
C GLY A 32 2.91 -25.10 22.61
N SER A 33 1.68 -24.58 22.52
CA SER A 33 0.58 -25.35 21.94
C SER A 33 0.67 -25.34 20.42
N THR A 34 0.46 -26.49 19.77
CA THR A 34 0.38 -26.65 18.31
C THR A 34 -0.59 -25.65 17.67
N ALA A 35 -1.65 -25.30 18.38
CA ALA A 35 -2.64 -24.31 17.98
C ALA A 35 -2.09 -22.87 17.99
N ASP A 36 -1.12 -22.56 18.86
CA ASP A 36 -0.45 -21.25 18.89
C ASP A 36 0.55 -21.11 17.74
N GLU A 37 1.31 -22.17 17.41
CA GLU A 37 2.18 -22.20 16.21
C GLU A 37 1.35 -21.99 14.94
N PHE A 38 0.26 -22.75 14.79
CA PHE A 38 -0.69 -22.61 13.68
C PHE A 38 -1.23 -21.17 13.55
N ALA A 39 -1.72 -20.59 14.65
CA ALA A 39 -2.26 -19.24 14.63
C ALA A 39 -1.18 -18.20 14.29
N ASN A 40 0.03 -18.34 14.82
CA ASN A 40 1.16 -17.45 14.54
C ASN A 40 1.59 -17.50 13.07
N GLU A 41 1.65 -18.69 12.45
CA GLU A 41 2.01 -18.81 11.03
C GLU A 41 0.98 -18.13 10.13
N ILE A 42 -0.31 -18.34 10.38
CA ILE A 42 -1.37 -17.67 9.62
C ILE A 42 -1.34 -16.15 9.82
N ILE A 43 -1.09 -15.70 11.05
CA ILE A 43 -0.97 -14.28 11.39
C ILE A 43 0.23 -13.65 10.69
N ALA A 44 1.37 -14.34 10.61
CA ALA A 44 2.53 -13.84 9.87
C ALA A 44 2.20 -13.57 8.40
N GLU A 45 1.46 -14.48 7.75
CA GLU A 45 1.00 -14.28 6.37
C GLU A 45 -0.01 -13.12 6.25
N ALA A 46 -0.89 -12.95 7.25
CA ALA A 46 -1.81 -11.82 7.31
C ALA A 46 -1.09 -10.47 7.49
N ILE A 47 -0.04 -10.41 8.31
CA ILE A 47 0.81 -9.21 8.47
C ILE A 47 1.47 -8.88 7.14
N TRP A 48 2.09 -9.86 6.50
CA TRP A 48 2.73 -9.67 5.20
C TRP A 48 1.75 -9.11 4.17
N ALA A 49 0.54 -9.70 4.07
CA ALA A 49 -0.48 -9.22 3.13
C ALA A 49 -0.93 -7.79 3.44
N ALA A 50 -1.11 -7.45 4.72
CA ALA A 50 -1.45 -6.10 5.13
C ALA A 50 -0.35 -5.08 4.80
N GLU A 51 0.92 -5.45 4.98
CA GLU A 51 2.08 -4.63 4.59
C GLU A 51 2.14 -4.43 3.07
N GLN A 52 1.88 -5.48 2.28
CA GLN A 52 1.82 -5.36 0.82
C GLN A 52 0.71 -4.39 0.37
N LEU A 53 -0.49 -4.51 0.95
CA LEU A 53 -1.60 -3.59 0.65
C LEU A 53 -1.24 -2.16 1.01
N PHE A 54 -0.57 -1.95 2.14
CA PHE A 54 -0.11 -0.63 2.55
C PHE A 54 0.90 -0.05 1.56
N CYS A 55 1.94 -0.82 1.20
CA CYS A 55 2.93 -0.41 0.20
C CYS A 55 2.27 -0.08 -1.15
N MET A 56 1.25 -0.84 -1.56
CA MET A 56 0.50 -0.61 -2.80
C MET A 56 -0.42 0.62 -2.75
N GLN A 57 -0.86 1.05 -1.57
CA GLN A 57 -1.54 2.32 -1.37
C GLN A 57 -0.57 3.51 -1.48
N GLU A 58 0.69 3.31 -1.11
CA GLU A 58 1.76 4.31 -1.23
C GLU A 58 2.40 4.35 -2.63
N ASP A 59 2.08 3.39 -3.51
CA ASP A 59 2.51 3.43 -4.91
C ASP A 59 1.96 4.70 -5.59
N ILE A 60 2.83 5.71 -5.71
CA ILE A 60 2.49 6.96 -6.38
C ILE A 60 2.15 6.62 -7.84
N THR A 61 0.87 6.78 -8.18
CA THR A 61 0.41 6.53 -9.53
C THR A 61 1.00 7.57 -10.48
N LYS A 62 1.22 7.20 -11.74
CA LYS A 62 1.62 8.16 -12.80
C LYS A 62 0.68 9.38 -12.84
N GLY A 63 -0.61 9.19 -12.52
CA GLY A 63 -1.59 10.28 -12.43
C GLY A 63 -1.30 11.25 -11.28
N GLN A 64 -0.96 10.74 -10.09
CA GLN A 64 -0.54 11.56 -8.95
C GLN A 64 0.76 12.31 -9.23
N VAL A 65 1.79 11.62 -9.78
CA VAL A 65 3.04 12.28 -10.17
C VAL A 65 2.80 13.40 -11.18
N ARG A 66 1.91 13.18 -12.17
CA ARG A 66 1.52 14.24 -13.12
C ARG A 66 0.82 15.40 -12.43
N ALA A 67 -0.14 15.13 -11.56
CA ALA A 67 -0.88 16.18 -10.86
C ALA A 67 0.04 17.03 -9.98
N GLU A 68 0.94 16.40 -9.21
CA GLU A 68 1.95 17.10 -8.42
C GLU A 68 2.93 17.90 -9.29
N TRP A 69 3.35 17.33 -10.42
CA TRP A 69 4.23 18.01 -11.37
C TRP A 69 3.54 19.24 -12.00
N GLU A 70 2.29 19.12 -12.42
CA GLU A 70 1.49 20.23 -12.99
C GLU A 70 1.28 21.35 -11.96
N ASP A 71 0.94 20.98 -10.71
CA ASP A 71 0.76 21.93 -9.61
C ASP A 71 2.06 22.67 -9.27
N LEU A 72 3.18 21.94 -9.19
CA LEU A 72 4.49 22.52 -8.93
C LEU A 72 4.93 23.45 -10.06
N GLN A 73 4.73 23.07 -11.33
CA GLN A 73 5.01 23.94 -12.47
C GLN A 73 4.19 25.22 -12.42
N GLN A 74 2.90 25.10 -12.12
CA GLN A 74 2.00 26.25 -12.04
C GLN A 74 2.43 27.22 -10.94
N THR A 75 2.79 26.68 -9.77
CA THR A 75 3.29 27.45 -8.63
C THR A 75 4.58 28.19 -8.97
N LEU A 76 5.56 27.52 -9.59
CA LEU A 76 6.83 28.15 -9.98
C LEU A 76 6.65 29.21 -11.06
N ARG A 77 5.80 28.98 -12.06
CA ARG A 77 5.47 30.00 -13.09
C ARG A 77 4.76 31.20 -12.50
N SER A 78 3.92 31.00 -11.47
CA SER A 78 3.30 32.11 -10.73
C SER A 78 4.34 32.89 -9.92
N ALA A 79 5.23 32.20 -9.20
CA ALA A 79 6.31 32.81 -8.43
C ALA A 79 7.24 33.65 -9.33
N LYS A 80 7.64 33.11 -10.49
CA LYS A 80 8.46 33.85 -11.48
C LYS A 80 7.79 35.15 -11.93
N ARG A 81 6.52 35.11 -12.33
CA ARG A 81 5.76 36.30 -12.74
C ARG A 81 5.69 37.36 -11.64
N ASN A 82 5.50 36.92 -10.39
CA ASN A 82 5.47 37.83 -9.24
C ASN A 82 6.84 38.49 -8.99
N LEU A 83 7.94 37.74 -9.13
CA LEU A 83 9.29 38.27 -9.03
C LEU A 83 9.59 39.29 -10.13
N GLU A 84 9.22 39.00 -11.38
CA GLU A 84 9.41 39.92 -12.51
C GLU A 84 8.60 41.21 -12.32
N ALA A 85 7.35 41.10 -11.87
CA ALA A 85 6.51 42.24 -11.56
C ALA A 85 7.05 43.06 -10.38
N GLY A 86 7.53 42.40 -9.32
CA GLY A 86 8.19 43.03 -8.18
C GLY A 86 9.44 43.80 -8.58
N LYS A 87 10.33 43.15 -9.35
CA LYS A 87 11.53 43.76 -9.93
C LYS A 87 11.18 44.99 -10.74
N HIS A 88 10.19 44.89 -11.62
CA HIS A 88 9.76 46.02 -12.45
C HIS A 88 9.24 47.19 -11.60
N LYS A 89 8.46 46.93 -10.55
CA LYS A 89 7.97 47.96 -9.63
C LYS A 89 9.12 48.63 -8.86
N LEU A 90 10.08 47.86 -8.36
CA LEU A 90 11.23 48.38 -7.63
C LEU A 90 12.16 49.24 -8.51
N ARG A 91 12.35 48.84 -9.79
CA ARG A 91 13.13 49.64 -10.74
C ARG A 91 12.41 50.91 -11.20
N ASN A 92 11.10 50.99 -11.04
CA ASN A 92 10.26 52.12 -11.48
C ASN A 92 9.53 52.79 -10.31
N ILE A 93 10.15 52.80 -9.13
CA ILE A 93 9.59 53.50 -7.96
C ILE A 93 9.43 54.99 -8.30
N SER A 94 8.28 55.56 -7.95
CA SER A 94 8.06 56.99 -8.12
C SER A 94 9.01 57.79 -7.22
N PRO A 95 9.54 58.94 -7.66
CA PRO A 95 10.44 59.77 -6.83
C PRO A 95 9.84 60.19 -5.48
N GLY A 96 8.52 60.28 -5.37
CA GLY A 96 7.83 60.60 -4.12
C GLY A 96 7.90 59.45 -3.10
N LEU A 97 7.72 58.21 -3.56
CA LEU A 97 7.85 57.02 -2.71
C LEU A 97 9.31 56.76 -2.33
N ASP A 98 10.24 56.99 -3.25
CA ASP A 98 11.69 56.85 -3.02
C ASP A 98 12.17 57.74 -1.86
N ARG A 99 11.65 58.97 -1.77
CA ARG A 99 11.93 59.91 -0.65
C ARG A 99 11.33 59.49 0.69
N LEU A 100 10.31 58.63 0.68
CA LEU A 100 9.67 58.11 1.90
C LEU A 100 10.33 56.82 2.40
N LEU A 101 11.12 56.15 1.55
CA LEU A 101 11.94 55.02 1.98
C LEU A 101 13.02 55.53 2.93
N ALA A 102 13.36 54.71 3.93
CA ALA A 102 14.43 55.04 4.85
C ALA A 102 15.78 55.09 4.11
N LEU A 103 16.74 55.90 4.58
CA LEU A 103 18.05 56.13 3.93
C LEU A 103 18.85 54.84 3.67
N ASP A 104 18.56 53.79 4.43
CA ASP A 104 19.14 52.45 4.39
C ASP A 104 18.36 51.47 3.51
N SER A 105 17.25 51.90 2.90
CA SER A 105 16.49 51.08 1.94
C SER A 105 17.17 51.11 0.58
N ASP A 106 17.61 49.95 0.09
CA ASP A 106 18.16 49.77 -1.27
C ASP A 106 17.16 49.03 -2.18
N PRO A 107 16.20 49.75 -2.79
CA PRO A 107 15.20 49.13 -3.67
C PRO A 107 15.82 48.55 -4.94
N LEU A 108 16.95 49.10 -5.41
CA LEU A 108 17.65 48.58 -6.59
C LEU A 108 18.38 47.27 -6.26
N GLY A 109 19.08 47.20 -5.12
CA GLY A 109 19.68 45.96 -4.63
C GLY A 109 18.64 44.85 -4.41
N CYS A 110 17.45 45.21 -3.92
CA CYS A 110 16.33 44.28 -3.82
C CYS A 110 15.82 43.81 -5.20
N ALA A 111 15.77 44.70 -6.20
CA ALA A 111 15.40 44.33 -7.56
C ALA A 111 16.42 43.38 -8.22
N ASP A 112 17.72 43.58 -7.95
CA ASP A 112 18.79 42.73 -8.44
C ASP A 112 18.77 41.35 -7.75
N GLN A 113 18.47 41.31 -6.45
CA GLN A 113 18.25 40.04 -5.75
C GLN A 113 17.03 39.28 -6.31
N MET A 114 15.94 39.98 -6.65
CA MET A 114 14.78 39.38 -7.31
C MET A 114 15.12 38.83 -8.70
N GLU A 115 16.04 39.48 -9.43
CA GLU A 115 16.55 38.99 -10.71
C GLU A 115 17.30 37.66 -10.56
N ILE A 116 18.18 37.56 -9.55
CA ILE A 116 18.88 36.31 -9.22
C ILE A 116 17.88 35.20 -8.87
N CYS A 117 16.89 35.49 -8.01
CA CYS A 117 15.85 34.52 -7.67
C CYS A 117 15.03 34.08 -8.89
N SER A 118 14.72 35.00 -9.80
CA SER A 118 13.99 34.70 -11.04
C SER A 118 14.79 33.77 -11.97
N CYS A 119 16.11 33.95 -12.05
CA CYS A 119 16.99 33.04 -12.77
C CYS A 119 16.96 31.63 -12.15
N PHE A 120 17.07 31.52 -10.82
CA PHE A 120 17.00 30.24 -10.12
C PHE A 120 15.66 29.52 -10.35
N VAL A 121 14.54 30.24 -10.24
CA VAL A 121 13.21 29.67 -10.53
C VAL A 121 13.09 29.21 -11.99
N SER A 122 13.69 29.94 -12.93
CA SER A 122 13.71 29.52 -14.34
C SER A 122 14.45 28.21 -14.52
N THR A 123 15.63 28.06 -13.90
CA THR A 123 16.39 26.79 -13.93
C THR A 123 15.59 25.62 -13.32
N LEU A 124 14.84 25.86 -12.24
CA LEU A 124 13.96 24.84 -11.67
C LEU A 124 12.82 24.44 -12.62
N ILE A 125 12.21 25.41 -13.31
CA ILE A 125 11.19 25.13 -14.33
C ILE A 125 11.78 24.27 -15.46
N ASP A 126 12.97 24.60 -15.95
CA ASP A 126 13.65 23.84 -17.01
C ASP A 126 13.92 22.39 -16.58
N HIS A 127 14.36 22.19 -15.34
CA HIS A 127 14.57 20.85 -14.78
C HIS A 127 13.26 20.05 -14.67
N LEU A 128 12.15 20.70 -14.29
CA LEU A 128 10.84 20.06 -14.25
C LEU A 128 10.32 19.73 -15.65
N GLU A 129 10.53 20.60 -16.63
CA GLU A 129 10.15 20.32 -18.02
C GLU A 129 10.91 19.11 -18.57
N PHE A 130 12.20 18.97 -18.25
CA PHE A 130 12.97 17.77 -18.58
C PHE A 130 12.41 16.51 -17.92
N ALA A 131 11.97 16.60 -16.66
CA ALA A 131 11.39 15.49 -15.92
C ALA A 131 10.05 14.98 -16.51
N SER A 132 9.33 15.81 -17.27
CA SER A 132 8.04 15.44 -17.91
C SER A 132 8.16 14.20 -18.79
N SER A 133 9.23 14.11 -19.59
CA SER A 133 9.50 12.96 -20.46
C SER A 133 9.69 11.65 -19.67
N ARG A 134 10.26 11.75 -18.45
CA ARG A 134 10.46 10.61 -17.55
C ARG A 134 9.16 10.19 -16.87
N ILE A 135 8.30 11.14 -16.52
CA ILE A 135 6.95 10.88 -16.01
C ILE A 135 6.13 10.13 -17.08
N GLU A 136 6.30 10.50 -18.35
CA GLU A 136 5.63 9.79 -19.45
C GLU A 136 6.09 8.35 -19.63
N GLY A 137 7.37 8.08 -19.36
CA GLY A 137 7.94 6.73 -19.38
C GLY A 137 7.56 5.86 -18.17
N LEU A 138 6.90 6.40 -17.14
CA LEU A 138 6.45 5.60 -16.01
C LEU A 138 5.42 4.57 -16.46
N ARG A 139 5.59 3.33 -16.02
CA ARG A 139 4.62 2.25 -16.23
C ARG A 139 3.28 2.69 -15.67
N LYS A 140 2.19 2.40 -16.38
CA LYS A 140 0.85 2.59 -15.81
C LYS A 140 0.76 1.73 -14.56
N SER A 141 0.45 2.36 -13.43
CA SER A 141 0.17 1.62 -12.19
C SER A 141 -0.99 0.68 -12.48
N ASP A 142 -0.86 -0.58 -12.07
CA ASP A 142 -1.96 -1.54 -12.17
C ASP A 142 -3.16 -0.99 -11.38
N ARG A 143 -4.38 -1.35 -11.81
CA ARG A 143 -5.56 -0.82 -11.15
C ARG A 143 -5.62 -1.33 -9.69
N PRO A 144 -6.16 -0.55 -8.73
CA PRO A 144 -6.21 -0.96 -7.33
C PRO A 144 -6.84 -2.35 -7.11
N ASP A 145 -7.90 -2.67 -7.85
CA ASP A 145 -8.56 -3.98 -7.83
C ASP A 145 -7.65 -5.13 -8.28
N GLN A 146 -6.77 -4.88 -9.26
CA GLN A 146 -5.80 -5.88 -9.72
C GLN A 146 -4.70 -6.13 -8.69
N LYS A 147 -4.26 -5.07 -8.01
CA LYS A 147 -3.27 -5.16 -6.94
C LYS A 147 -3.83 -5.90 -5.72
N GLU A 148 -5.03 -5.53 -5.28
CA GLU A 148 -5.75 -6.20 -4.20
C GLU A 148 -6.00 -7.68 -4.52
N HIS A 149 -6.40 -7.99 -5.75
CA HIS A 149 -6.58 -9.37 -6.22
C HIS A 149 -5.28 -10.16 -6.17
N TRP A 150 -4.17 -9.58 -6.64
CA TRP A 150 -2.87 -10.25 -6.59
C TRP A 150 -2.43 -10.56 -5.14
N VAL A 151 -2.57 -9.59 -4.22
CA VAL A 151 -2.26 -9.82 -2.80
C VAL A 151 -3.17 -10.91 -2.22
N ALA A 152 -4.46 -10.90 -2.56
CA ALA A 152 -5.41 -11.89 -2.08
C ALA A 152 -5.05 -13.30 -2.56
N VAL A 153 -4.59 -13.46 -3.81
CA VAL A 153 -4.13 -14.73 -4.38
C VAL A 153 -2.86 -15.23 -3.68
N GLU A 154 -1.84 -14.38 -3.54
CA GLU A 154 -0.58 -14.76 -2.86
C GLU A 154 -0.80 -15.12 -1.39
N MET A 155 -1.60 -14.32 -0.66
CA MET A 155 -1.99 -14.63 0.71
C MET A 155 -2.73 -15.98 0.78
N ALA A 156 -3.65 -16.24 -0.16
CA ALA A 156 -4.35 -17.52 -0.24
C ALA A 156 -3.36 -18.68 -0.45
N ILE A 157 -2.39 -18.55 -1.35
CA ILE A 157 -1.36 -19.58 -1.57
C ILE A 157 -0.63 -19.89 -0.26
N ASN A 158 -0.12 -18.87 0.42
CA ASN A 158 0.69 -19.08 1.62
C ASN A 158 -0.13 -19.64 2.79
N VAL A 159 -1.32 -19.10 3.03
CA VAL A 159 -2.22 -19.62 4.07
C VAL A 159 -2.61 -21.06 3.75
N LEU A 160 -2.93 -21.42 2.50
CA LEU A 160 -3.26 -22.79 2.13
C LEU A 160 -2.09 -23.77 2.36
N ARG A 161 -0.84 -23.31 2.18
CA ARG A 161 0.36 -24.10 2.54
C ARG A 161 0.45 -24.35 4.04
N VAL A 162 0.18 -23.33 4.86
CA VAL A 162 0.09 -23.47 6.32
C VAL A 162 -1.02 -24.45 6.69
N LEU A 163 -2.22 -24.29 6.13
CA LEU A 163 -3.33 -25.22 6.36
C LEU A 163 -2.96 -26.67 6.02
N LYS A 164 -2.30 -26.89 4.88
CA LYS A 164 -1.83 -28.22 4.47
C LYS A 164 -0.78 -28.79 5.42
N LYS A 165 0.19 -27.97 5.89
CA LYS A 165 1.20 -28.35 6.89
C LYS A 165 0.55 -28.89 8.17
N HIS A 166 -0.56 -28.27 8.59
CA HIS A 166 -1.30 -28.63 9.80
C HIS A 166 -2.48 -29.58 9.54
N GLY A 167 -2.50 -30.30 8.41
CA GLY A 167 -3.48 -31.36 8.14
C GLY A 167 -4.89 -30.88 7.76
N ILE A 168 -5.08 -29.57 7.50
CA ILE A 168 -6.34 -29.03 6.98
C ILE A 168 -6.29 -29.08 5.45
N PRO A 169 -7.23 -29.80 4.78
CA PRO A 169 -7.22 -29.90 3.33
C PRO A 169 -7.50 -28.52 2.68
N PRO A 170 -6.75 -28.13 1.64
CA PRO A 170 -6.99 -26.93 0.84
C PRO A 170 -8.20 -27.15 -0.10
N SER A 171 -9.37 -27.39 0.48
CA SER A 171 -10.60 -27.67 -0.27
C SER A 171 -11.37 -26.38 -0.58
N ILE A 172 -11.84 -26.29 -1.83
CA ILE A 172 -12.79 -25.26 -2.29
C ILE A 172 -14.26 -25.64 -1.97
N TYR A 173 -14.51 -26.93 -1.67
CA TYR A 173 -15.83 -27.48 -1.37
C TYR A 173 -15.92 -27.98 0.08
N ALA A 174 -17.12 -27.87 0.62
CA ALA A 174 -17.51 -28.42 1.91
C ALA A 174 -17.31 -29.95 1.97
N SER A 175 -17.11 -30.50 3.17
CA SER A 175 -17.28 -31.93 3.41
C SER A 175 -18.67 -32.38 2.94
N ALA A 176 -18.75 -33.56 2.34
CA ALA A 176 -19.95 -34.11 1.70
C ALA A 176 -21.17 -34.28 2.64
N ASP A 177 -20.99 -34.18 3.95
CA ASP A 177 -22.01 -34.62 4.91
C ASP A 177 -22.97 -33.53 5.42
N HIS A 178 -22.79 -32.23 5.14
CA HIS A 178 -23.69 -31.22 5.72
C HIS A 178 -24.02 -30.05 4.78
N SER A 179 -25.30 -29.96 4.43
CA SER A 179 -25.95 -28.81 3.80
C SER A 179 -25.73 -27.55 4.64
N GLY A 180 -24.83 -26.66 4.20
CA GLY A 180 -24.54 -25.37 4.85
C GLY A 180 -23.13 -25.22 5.41
N CYS A 181 -22.29 -26.25 5.40
CA CYS A 181 -20.91 -26.14 5.88
C CYS A 181 -20.01 -25.44 4.86
N GLN A 182 -19.42 -24.31 5.20
CA GLN A 182 -18.39 -23.66 4.39
C GLN A 182 -17.04 -24.37 4.59
N SER A 183 -16.15 -24.34 3.58
CA SER A 183 -14.79 -24.87 3.75
C SER A 183 -14.07 -24.10 4.87
N LYS A 184 -13.35 -24.82 5.74
CA LYS A 184 -12.52 -24.22 6.79
C LYS A 184 -11.51 -23.24 6.17
N ALA A 185 -10.92 -23.58 5.02
CA ALA A 185 -9.97 -22.72 4.32
C ALA A 185 -10.61 -21.40 3.86
N VAL A 186 -11.82 -21.46 3.29
CA VAL A 186 -12.58 -20.26 2.87
C VAL A 186 -12.92 -19.38 4.08
N THR A 187 -13.33 -19.99 5.19
CA THR A 187 -13.71 -19.25 6.41
C THR A 187 -12.50 -18.55 7.02
N ILE A 188 -11.35 -19.24 7.10
CA ILE A 188 -10.10 -18.69 7.62
C ILE A 188 -9.63 -17.50 6.75
N LEU A 189 -9.58 -17.68 5.43
CA LEU A 189 -9.17 -16.62 4.50
C LEU A 189 -10.11 -15.42 4.53
N TRP A 190 -11.42 -15.66 4.61
CA TRP A 190 -12.40 -14.59 4.77
C TRP A 190 -12.21 -13.82 6.08
N THR A 191 -12.00 -14.53 7.20
CA THR A 191 -11.78 -13.91 8.52
C THR A 191 -10.52 -13.03 8.51
N ILE A 192 -9.42 -13.52 7.91
CA ILE A 192 -8.20 -12.74 7.74
C ILE A 192 -8.45 -11.53 6.83
N GLY A 193 -9.11 -11.75 5.70
CA GLY A 193 -9.46 -10.73 4.72
C GLY A 193 -10.22 -9.56 5.34
N GLU A 194 -11.25 -9.82 6.14
CA GLU A 194 -11.99 -8.78 6.86
C GLU A 194 -11.08 -7.96 7.79
N HIS A 195 -10.11 -8.60 8.45
CA HIS A 195 -9.21 -7.94 9.39
C HIS A 195 -8.14 -7.08 8.71
N ILE A 196 -7.64 -7.50 7.54
CA ILE A 196 -6.61 -6.75 6.79
C ILE A 196 -7.20 -5.74 5.82
N GLY A 197 -8.53 -5.72 5.63
CA GLY A 197 -9.24 -4.79 4.75
C GLY A 197 -9.54 -5.32 3.35
N LEU A 198 -9.29 -6.61 3.08
CA LEU A 198 -9.76 -7.31 1.89
C LEU A 198 -11.18 -7.85 2.12
N ALA A 199 -12.15 -6.93 2.20
CA ALA A 199 -13.56 -7.22 2.45
C ALA A 199 -14.25 -7.85 1.22
N MET A 200 -13.83 -9.06 0.86
CA MET A 200 -14.37 -9.82 -0.26
C MET A 200 -15.44 -10.81 0.18
N SER A 201 -16.36 -11.15 -0.74
CA SER A 201 -17.38 -12.16 -0.45
C SER A 201 -16.76 -13.55 -0.29
N LEU A 202 -17.44 -14.44 0.43
CA LEU A 202 -17.03 -15.85 0.54
C LEU A 202 -16.93 -16.56 -0.83
N ILE A 203 -17.76 -16.16 -1.80
CA ILE A 203 -17.72 -16.67 -3.17
C ILE A 203 -16.42 -16.23 -3.85
N THR A 204 -16.04 -14.97 -3.69
CA THR A 204 -14.78 -14.43 -4.22
C THR A 204 -13.58 -15.16 -3.62
N TRP A 205 -13.56 -15.39 -2.31
CA TRP A 205 -12.49 -16.17 -1.67
C TRP A 205 -12.42 -17.61 -2.17
N ARG A 206 -13.55 -18.27 -2.42
CA ARG A 206 -13.59 -19.60 -3.02
C ARG A 206 -12.94 -19.59 -4.41
N ASP A 207 -13.25 -18.59 -5.23
CA ASP A 207 -12.70 -18.46 -6.58
C ASP A 207 -11.19 -18.16 -6.54
N ILE A 208 -10.74 -17.32 -5.59
CA ILE A 208 -9.32 -17.04 -5.32
C ILE A 208 -8.56 -18.30 -4.88
N ILE A 209 -9.14 -19.15 -4.01
CA ILE A 209 -8.53 -20.45 -3.66
C ILE A 209 -8.42 -21.35 -4.89
N GLY A 210 -9.42 -21.32 -5.77
CA GLY A 210 -9.38 -22.03 -7.05
C GLY A 210 -8.20 -21.58 -7.92
N GLU A 211 -7.97 -20.27 -8.00
CA GLU A 211 -6.84 -19.67 -8.71
C GLU A 211 -5.49 -20.01 -8.04
N ALA A 212 -5.38 -19.84 -6.72
CA ALA A 212 -4.20 -20.18 -5.93
C ALA A 212 -3.75 -21.62 -6.15
N ARG A 213 -4.70 -22.57 -6.24
CA ARG A 213 -4.41 -23.98 -6.56
C ARG A 213 -3.93 -24.21 -7.99
N GLN A 214 -4.39 -23.41 -8.95
CA GLN A 214 -3.88 -23.48 -10.33
C GLN A 214 -2.44 -22.94 -10.41
N GLN A 215 -2.13 -21.91 -9.61
CA GLN A 215 -0.80 -21.30 -9.59
C GLN A 215 0.23 -22.12 -8.78
N ALA A 216 -0.19 -22.81 -7.71
CA ALA A 216 0.68 -23.57 -6.83
C ALA A 216 0.41 -25.09 -6.93
N ALA A 217 1.23 -25.80 -7.71
CA ALA A 217 1.07 -27.24 -7.97
C ALA A 217 1.13 -28.11 -6.70
N ASP A 218 1.87 -27.67 -5.68
CA ASP A 218 1.99 -28.32 -4.38
C ASP A 218 0.64 -28.41 -3.63
N LEU A 219 -0.30 -27.50 -3.90
CA LEU A 219 -1.62 -27.49 -3.26
C LEU A 219 -2.61 -28.51 -3.88
N ASN A 220 -2.28 -29.11 -5.04
CA ASN A 220 -3.15 -30.06 -5.73
C ASN A 220 -2.95 -31.52 -5.32
N GLN A 221 -1.88 -31.83 -4.59
CA GLN A 221 -1.65 -33.17 -4.06
C GLN A 221 -2.48 -33.33 -2.78
N GLU A 222 -3.53 -34.16 -2.85
CA GLU A 222 -4.21 -34.66 -1.66
C GLU A 222 -3.17 -35.29 -0.72
N VAL A 223 -3.25 -34.96 0.56
CA VAL A 223 -2.38 -35.54 1.59
C VAL A 223 -2.64 -37.05 1.57
N ALA A 224 -1.74 -37.80 0.92
CA ALA A 224 -1.75 -39.25 0.95
C ALA A 224 -1.59 -39.66 2.41
N ASN A 225 -2.67 -40.20 2.99
CA ASN A 225 -2.77 -40.52 4.39
C ASN A 225 -1.68 -41.56 4.77
N PRO A 226 -0.71 -41.25 5.64
CA PRO A 226 0.28 -42.22 6.08
C PRO A 226 -0.28 -43.02 7.27
N GLN A 227 -1.36 -43.76 7.05
CA GLN A 227 -1.81 -44.80 7.97
C GLN A 227 -2.34 -45.99 7.17
N SER A 228 -1.40 -46.87 6.79
CA SER A 228 -1.64 -48.30 6.53
C SER A 228 -0.81 -49.09 7.52
#